data_AF-A0A198YNH3-F1
#
_entry.id   AF-A0A198YNH3-F1
#
_cell.length_a   1.000
_cell.length_b   1.000
_cell.length_c   1.000
_cell.angle_alpha   90.00
_cell.angle_beta   90.00
_cell.angle_gamma   90.00
#
_symmetry.space_group_name_H-M   'P 1'
#
loop_
_entity.id
_entity.type
_entity.pdbx_description
1 polymer ?
#
loop_
_entity_poly.entity_id
_entity_poly.type
_entity_poly.pdbx_seq_one_letter_code
_entity_poly.pdbx_strand_id
1 'polypeptide(L)'
;MTSPFGEFGEGARRAGIVGVISPFNFPLVLSFRSIAAALAFGNAVVHKPDPRTPISGGIIIARIFEEAGLPTGVLQMAPGGADTGEAMCTDAR
;
A
#
# COMPACT_ATOMS: atom_id res chain seq x y z
N MET A 1 13.23 13.58 18.49
CA MET A 1 11.99 14.14 17.92
C MET A 1 11.03 12.97 17.74
N THR A 2 10.28 12.67 18.79
CA THR A 2 9.29 11.59 18.86
C THR A 2 8.13 11.91 17.91
N SER A 3 7.63 10.88 17.23
CA SER A 3 6.49 10.97 16.30
C SER A 3 5.31 11.71 16.94
N PRO A 4 4.61 12.59 16.20
CA PRO A 4 3.39 13.26 16.69
C PRO A 4 2.20 12.32 16.89
N PHE A 5 2.35 11.04 16.56
CA PHE A 5 1.38 9.98 16.79
C PHE A 5 1.85 9.14 17.97
N GLY A 6 1.06 9.14 19.05
CA GLY A 6 1.40 8.60 20.37
C GLY A 6 1.89 7.16 20.36
N GLU A 7 2.50 6.76 21.48
CA GLU A 7 3.08 5.43 21.68
C GLU A 7 2.04 4.32 21.47
N PHE A 8 2.01 3.76 20.26
CA PHE A 8 1.35 2.50 19.98
C PHE A 8 2.09 1.43 20.80
N GLY A 9 1.38 0.73 21.69
CA GLY A 9 1.96 -0.21 22.65
C GLY A 9 2.91 -1.23 22.02
N GLU A 10 3.76 -1.84 22.86
CA GLU A 10 4.89 -2.76 22.60
C GLU A 10 4.73 -3.84 21.49
N GLY A 11 3.54 -4.03 20.90
CA GLY A 11 3.26 -5.00 19.83
C GLY A 11 3.26 -4.48 18.39
N ALA A 12 3.17 -3.17 18.13
CA ALA A 12 3.02 -2.65 16.75
C ALA A 12 4.33 -2.09 16.18
N ARG A 13 5.34 -2.96 16.05
CA ARG A 13 6.57 -2.65 15.31
C ARG A 13 6.24 -2.39 13.83
N ARG A 14 6.80 -1.34 13.24
CA ARG A 14 6.78 -1.13 11.78
C ARG A 14 7.33 -2.37 11.06
N ALA A 15 6.61 -2.87 10.06
CA ALA A 15 7.03 -4.01 9.24
C ALA A 15 8.13 -3.61 8.25
N GLY A 16 8.19 -2.32 7.86
CA GLY A 16 9.11 -1.83 6.85
C GLY A 16 8.36 -1.64 5.54
N ILE A 17 8.35 -2.68 4.69
CA ILE A 17 7.64 -2.69 3.41
C ILE A 17 6.42 -3.61 3.53
N VAL A 18 5.26 -3.14 3.07
CA VAL A 18 4.02 -3.91 3.06
C VAL A 18 3.51 -4.07 1.63
N GLY A 19 3.35 -5.32 1.20
CA GLY A 19 2.67 -5.66 -0.04
C GLY A 19 1.14 -5.60 0.13
N VAL A 20 0.45 -4.85 -0.72
CA VAL A 20 -1.01 -4.80 -0.77
C VAL A 20 -1.47 -5.36 -2.11
N ILE A 21 -2.21 -6.47 -2.06
CA ILE A 21 -2.88 -7.06 -3.23
C ILE A 21 -4.37 -6.81 -3.08
N SER A 22 -4.99 -6.17 -4.06
CA SER A 22 -6.40 -5.76 -3.96
C SER A 22 -7.32 -6.35 -5.04
N PRO A 23 -8.59 -6.64 -4.70
CA PRO A 23 -9.52 -7.29 -5.62
C PRO A 23 -10.29 -6.31 -6.52
N PHE A 24 -10.93 -6.84 -7.55
CA PHE A 24 -11.71 -6.10 -8.56
C PHE A 24 -13.09 -5.60 -8.11
N ASN A 25 -13.67 -6.15 -7.04
CA ASN A 25 -15.09 -5.96 -6.73
C ASN A 25 -15.40 -4.61 -6.06
N PHE A 26 -14.50 -4.11 -5.22
CA PHE A 26 -14.57 -2.76 -4.64
C PHE A 26 -13.17 -2.12 -4.67
N PRO A 27 -12.66 -1.84 -5.88
CA PRO A 27 -11.23 -1.70 -6.11
C PRO A 27 -10.66 -0.46 -5.43
N LEU A 28 -11.40 0.66 -5.40
CA LEU A 28 -10.97 1.89 -4.72
C LEU A 28 -10.95 1.70 -3.20
N VAL A 29 -12.09 1.37 -2.60
CA VAL A 29 -12.27 1.35 -1.14
C VAL A 29 -11.41 0.29 -0.47
N LEU A 30 -11.35 -0.94 -1.02
CA LEU A 30 -10.60 -2.03 -0.39
C LEU A 30 -9.08 -1.83 -0.50
N SER A 31 -8.61 -1.28 -1.62
CA SER A 31 -7.20 -0.90 -1.78
C SER A 31 -6.84 0.23 -0.83
N PHE A 32 -7.60 1.33 -0.85
CA PHE A 32 -7.32 2.53 -0.09
C PHE A 32 -7.28 2.23 1.41
N ARG A 33 -8.24 1.47 1.95
CA ARG A 33 -8.28 1.11 3.37
C ARG A 33 -7.00 0.42 3.83
N SER A 34 -6.48 -0.50 3.02
CA SER A 34 -5.27 -1.28 3.36
C SER A 34 -4.01 -0.42 3.24
N ILE A 35 -3.92 0.39 2.17
CA ILE A 35 -2.79 1.29 1.92
C ILE A 35 -2.71 2.37 3.00
N ALA A 36 -3.82 3.06 3.28
CA ALA A 36 -3.88 4.13 4.27
C ALA A 36 -3.52 3.63 5.67
N ALA A 37 -4.00 2.45 6.06
CA ALA A 37 -3.62 1.83 7.32
C ALA A 37 -2.12 1.54 7.39
N ALA A 38 -1.54 0.89 6.36
CA ALA A 38 -0.11 0.59 6.34
C ALA A 38 0.77 1.85 6.40
N LEU A 39 0.39 2.90 5.67
CA LEU A 39 1.06 4.21 5.68
C LEU A 39 0.95 4.90 7.05
N ALA A 40 -0.22 4.86 7.69
CA ALA A 40 -0.45 5.47 9.00
C ALA A 40 0.42 4.84 10.11
N PHE A 41 0.75 3.55 10.00
CA PHE A 41 1.70 2.86 10.87
C PHE A 41 3.17 3.07 10.49
N GLY A 42 3.47 3.93 9.51
CA GLY A 42 4.82 4.28 9.10
C GLY A 42 5.52 3.24 8.23
N ASN A 43 4.76 2.43 7.48
CA ASN A 43 5.33 1.48 6.50
C ASN A 43 5.37 2.12 5.09
N ALA A 44 6.30 1.65 4.26
CA ALA A 44 6.22 1.83 2.82
C ALA A 44 5.30 0.76 2.22
N VAL A 45 4.66 1.05 1.08
CA VAL A 45 3.66 0.19 0.46
C VAL A 45 3.99 -0.09 -0.99
N VAL A 46 3.97 -1.38 -1.35
CA VAL A 46 3.94 -1.83 -2.75
C VAL A 46 2.55 -2.36 -3.04
N HIS A 47 1.85 -1.74 -3.97
CA HIS A 47 0.45 -2.02 -4.26
C HIS A 47 0.27 -2.65 -5.63
N LYS A 48 -0.31 -3.85 -5.64
CA LYS A 48 -0.66 -4.61 -6.84
C LYS A 48 -2.18 -4.73 -6.97
N PRO A 49 -2.84 -3.86 -7.74
CA PRO A 49 -4.28 -3.99 -7.96
C PRO A 49 -4.62 -5.15 -8.90
N ASP A 50 -5.90 -5.54 -8.88
CA ASP A 50 -6.42 -6.46 -9.88
C ASP A 50 -6.25 -5.87 -11.30
N PRO A 51 -5.73 -6.66 -12.27
CA PRO A 51 -5.51 -6.23 -13.66
C PRO A 51 -6.75 -5.69 -14.38
N ARG A 52 -7.96 -6.04 -13.92
CA ARG A 52 -9.22 -5.55 -14.50
C ARG A 52 -9.59 -4.15 -14.02
N THR A 53 -9.04 -3.72 -12.90
CA THR A 53 -9.35 -2.43 -12.27
C THR A 53 -8.10 -1.63 -11.90
N PRO A 54 -7.10 -1.49 -12.81
CA PRO A 54 -5.82 -0.86 -12.47
C PRO A 54 -5.96 0.66 -12.27
N ILE A 55 -6.92 1.29 -12.94
CA ILE A 55 -7.15 2.72 -12.84
C ILE A 55 -7.80 3.06 -11.49
N SER A 56 -9.01 2.57 -11.25
CA SER A 56 -9.78 2.88 -10.04
C SER A 56 -9.20 2.26 -8.79
N GLY A 57 -8.64 1.06 -8.92
CA GLY A 57 -8.04 0.33 -7.82
C GLY A 57 -6.58 0.61 -7.58
N GLY A 58 -5.94 1.52 -8.32
CA GLY A 58 -4.49 1.73 -8.25
C GLY A 58 -4.05 3.14 -8.64
N ILE A 59 -4.15 3.50 -9.93
CA ILE A 59 -3.67 4.81 -10.45
C ILE A 59 -4.30 5.99 -9.70
N ILE A 60 -5.63 5.96 -9.49
CA ILE A 60 -6.33 7.02 -8.75
C ILE A 60 -5.77 7.17 -7.33
N ILE A 61 -5.50 6.05 -6.65
CA ILE A 61 -4.96 6.07 -5.29
C ILE A 61 -3.54 6.64 -5.27
N ALA A 62 -2.69 6.20 -6.21
CA ALA A 62 -1.33 6.71 -6.34
C ALA A 62 -1.32 8.23 -6.56
N ARG A 63 -2.19 8.74 -7.44
CA ARG A 63 -2.34 10.19 -7.70
C ARG A 63 -2.85 10.95 -6.48
N ILE A 64 -3.85 10.44 -5.77
CA ILE A 64 -4.37 11.07 -4.55
C ILE A 64 -3.25 11.24 -3.51
N PHE A 65 -2.42 10.22 -3.29
CA PHE A 65 -1.32 10.30 -2.32
C PHE A 65 -0.17 11.19 -2.80
N GLU A 66 0.13 11.19 -4.10
CA GLU A 66 1.08 12.13 -4.71
C GLU A 66 0.63 13.58 -4.50
N GLU A 67 -0.63 13.90 -4.79
CA GLU A 67 -1.22 15.22 -4.57
C GLU A 67 -1.30 15.60 -3.09
N ALA A 68 -1.52 14.62 -2.21
CA ALA A 68 -1.49 14.82 -0.75
C ALA A 68 -0.07 15.08 -0.20
N GLY A 69 0.97 15.00 -1.03
CA GLY A 69 2.35 15.27 -0.63
C GLY A 69 3.05 14.06 0.02
N LEU A 70 2.59 12.84 -0.24
CA LEU A 70 3.28 11.64 0.22
C LEU A 70 4.69 11.60 -0.40
N PRO A 71 5.76 11.37 0.40
CA PRO A 71 7.12 11.34 -0.13
C PRO A 71 7.30 10.29 -1.23
N THR A 72 8.08 10.62 -2.26
CA THR A 72 8.40 9.72 -3.37
C THR A 72 9.00 8.41 -2.85
N GLY A 73 8.54 7.28 -3.38
CA GLY A 73 9.02 5.95 -3.02
C GLY A 73 8.31 5.31 -1.82
N VAL A 74 7.47 6.05 -1.07
CA VAL A 74 6.71 5.50 0.07
C VAL A 74 5.52 4.67 -0.39
N LEU A 75 4.87 5.05 -1.49
CA LEU A 75 3.85 4.24 -2.17
C LEU A 75 4.32 3.97 -3.60
N GLN A 76 4.37 2.70 -3.98
CA GLN A 76 4.70 2.26 -5.33
C GLN A 76 3.63 1.31 -5.85
N MET A 77 3.36 1.37 -7.15
CA MET A 77 2.40 0.51 -7.82
C MET A 77 3.14 -0.57 -8.62
N ALA A 78 2.76 -1.83 -8.45
CA ALA A 78 3.26 -2.98 -9.19
C ALA A 78 2.10 -3.63 -9.97
N PRO A 79 1.69 -3.08 -11.12
CA PRO A 79 0.65 -3.68 -11.94
C PRO A 79 1.13 -5.01 -12.53
N GLY A 80 0.25 -6.01 -12.56
CA GLY A 80 0.57 -7.33 -13.12
C GLY A 80 -0.42 -8.40 -12.66
N GLY A 81 -0.24 -9.62 -13.14
CA GLY A 81 -1.14 -10.75 -12.93
C GLY A 81 -0.92 -11.47 -11.59
N ALA A 82 -1.28 -12.75 -11.55
CA ALA A 82 -1.05 -13.59 -10.37
C ALA A 82 0.45 -13.77 -10.09
N ASP A 83 1.26 -13.85 -11.14
CA ASP A 83 2.73 -13.91 -11.11
C ASP A 83 3.36 -12.78 -10.29
N THR A 84 2.91 -11.54 -10.49
CA THR A 84 3.39 -10.39 -9.70
C THR A 84 2.97 -10.51 -8.23
N GLY A 85 1.77 -11.03 -7.98
CA GLY A 85 1.28 -11.24 -6.61
C GLY A 85 2.05 -12.34 -5.89
N GLU A 86 2.33 -13.44 -6.58
CA GLU A 86 3.17 -14.52 -6.07
C GLU A 86 4.58 -14.04 -5.75
N ALA A 87 5.21 -13.30 -6.69
CA ALA A 87 6.53 -12.70 -6.47
C ALA A 87 6.55 -11.82 -5.21
N MET A 88 5.52 -11.00 -4.99
CA MET A 88 5.39 -10.18 -3.77
C MET A 88 5.23 -11.02 -2.50
N CYS A 89 4.54 -12.15 -2.55
CA CYS A 89 4.37 -13.03 -1.39
C CYS A 89 5.63 -13.85 -1.07
N THR A 90 6.48 -14.12 -2.06
CA THR A 90 7.71 -14.91 -1.90
C THR A 90 8.97 -14.06 -1.70
N ASP A 91 8.87 -12.74 -1.77
CA ASP A 91 10.00 -11.83 -1.52
C ASP A 91 10.45 -11.96 -0.05
N ALA A 92 11.76 -12.04 0.17
CA ALA A 92 12.35 -12.28 1.48
C ALA A 92 12.54 -11.00 2.33
N ARG A 93 12.23 -9.82 1.77
CA ARG A 93 12.32 -8.51 2.43
C ARG A 93 11.02 -8.16 3.14
#